data_AF-A0A926KG94-F1
#
_entry.id   AF-A0A926KG94-F1
#
_cell.length_a   1.000
_cell.length_b   1.000
_cell.length_c   1.000
_cell.angle_alpha   90.00
_cell.angle_beta   90.00
_cell.angle_gamma   90.00
#
_symmetry.space_group_name_H-M   'P 1'
#
loop_
_entity.id
_entity.type
_entity.pdbx_description
1 polymer ?
#
loop_
_entity_poly.entity_id
_entity_poly.type
_entity_poly.pdbx_seq_one_letter_code
_entity_poly.pdbx_strand_id
1 'polypeptide(L)' 'MDRKILAFIALAITMLYGVGVGVLEGQRDVLAPVGGVVVALAWIAVGVFGKDDHKREIQN' A
#
# COMPACT_ATOMS: atom_id res chain seq x y z
N MET A 1 -13.33 10.05 -7.22
CA MET A 1 -12.62 9.06 -6.39
C MET A 1 -12.43 9.65 -5.00
N ASP A 2 -12.60 8.83 -3.96
CA ASP A 2 -12.43 9.27 -2.58
C ASP A 2 -10.98 9.73 -2.33
N ARG A 3 -10.78 10.83 -1.60
CA ARG A 3 -9.45 11.42 -1.38
C ARG A 3 -8.51 10.43 -0.71
N LYS A 4 -9.05 9.53 0.12
CA LYS A 4 -8.31 8.43 0.77
C LYS A 4 -7.74 7.44 -0.26
N ILE A 5 -8.53 7.09 -1.27
CA ILE A 5 -8.14 6.16 -2.34
C ILE A 5 -7.03 6.79 -3.19
N LEU A 6 -7.16 8.07 -3.52
CA LEU A 6 -6.13 8.79 -4.28
C LEU A 6 -4.79 8.83 -3.54
N ALA A 7 -4.82 9.12 -2.23
CA ALA A 7 -3.62 9.14 -1.39
C ALA A 7 -2.99 7.75 -1.25
N PHE A 8 -3.80 6.69 -1.11
CA PHE A 8 -3.32 5.31 -1.06
C PHE A 8 -2.59 4.91 -2.35
N ILE A 9 -3.19 5.19 -3.51
CA ILE A 9 -2.58 4.86 -4.81
C ILE A 9 -1.27 5.65 -4.99
N ALA A 10 -1.23 6.94 -4.64
CA ALA A 10 -0.01 7.75 -4.72
C ALA A 10 1.12 7.18 -3.85
N LEU A 11 0.80 6.75 -2.63
CA LEU A 11 1.76 6.11 -1.72
C LEU A 11 2.26 4.77 -2.30
N ALA A 12 1.35 3.93 -2.80
CA ALA A 12 1.68 2.64 -3.38
C ALA A 12 2.63 2.75 -4.57
N ILE A 13 2.34 3.66 -5.50
CA ILE A 13 3.19 3.91 -6.67
C ILE A 13 4.58 4.39 -6.23
N THR A 14 4.65 5.28 -5.23
CA THR A 14 5.92 5.80 -4.71
C THR A 14 6.78 4.68 -4.11
N MET A 15 6.19 3.82 -3.29
CA MET A 15 6.90 2.68 -2.68
C MET A 15 7.33 1.64 -3.72
N LEU A 16 6.47 1.33 -4.69
CA LEU A 16 6.79 0.41 -5.78
C LEU A 16 7.90 0.94 -6.68
N TYR A 17 7.94 2.26 -6.94
CA TYR A 17 9.02 2.89 -7.69
C TYR A 17 10.36 2.76 -6.95
N GLY A 18 10.40 3.09 -5.66
CA GLY A 18 11.62 2.99 -4.85
C GLY A 18 12.17 1.56 -4.78
N VAL A 19 11.28 0.58 -4.63
CA VAL A 19 11.65 -0.84 -4.66
C VAL A 19 12.08 -1.29 -6.05
N GLY A 20 11.35 -0.88 -7.10
CA GLY A 20 11.65 -1.25 -8.49
C GLY A 20 13.04 -0.80 -8.93
N VAL A 21 13.46 0.40 -8.54
CA VAL A 21 14.82 0.89 -8.79
C VAL A 21 15.87 0.01 -8.10
N GLY A 22 15.67 -0.33 -6.82
CA GLY A 22 16.58 -1.21 -6.09
C GLY A 22 16.70 -2.61 -6.74
N VAL A 23 15.59 -3.17 -7.22
CA VAL A 23 15.58 -4.45 -7.95
C VAL A 23 16.42 -4.36 -9.23
N LEU A 24 16.29 -3.27 -9.99
CA LEU A 24 17.02 -3.09 -11.25
C LEU A 24 18.52 -2.87 -11.04
N GLU A 25 18.93 -2.31 -9.90
CA GLU A 25 20.34 -2.13 -9.53
C GLU A 25 21.01 -3.43 -9.01
N GLY A 26 20.28 -4.54 -8.91
CA GLY A 26 20.85 -5.86 -8.58
C GLY A 26 21.36 -5.98 -7.14
N GLN A 27 20.90 -5.12 -6.23
CA GLN A 27 21.26 -5.19 -4.82
C GLN A 27 20.69 -6.48 -4.19
N ARG A 28 21.57 -7.32 -3.63
CA ARG A 28 21.20 -8.61 -3.00
C ARG A 28 20.25 -8.45 -1.82
N ASP A 29 20.24 -7.29 -1.17
CA ASP A 29 19.41 -6.99 0.00
C ASP A 29 18.02 -6.41 -0.34
N VAL A 30 17.64 -6.34 -1.61
CA VAL A 30 16.36 -5.76 -2.04
C VAL A 30 15.14 -6.56 -1.60
N LEU A 31 15.29 -7.84 -1.28
CA LEU A 31 14.18 -8.67 -0.77
C LEU A 31 13.56 -8.12 0.52
N ALA A 32 14.37 -7.54 1.41
CA ALA A 32 13.91 -6.96 2.66
C ALA A 32 12.98 -5.73 2.46
N PRO A 33 13.38 -4.68 1.71
CA PRO A 33 12.50 -3.56 1.42
C PRO A 33 11.29 -3.93 0.54
N VAL A 34 11.41 -4.89 -0.38
CA VAL A 34 10.25 -5.41 -1.14
C VAL A 34 9.19 -5.97 -0.19
N GLY A 35 9.59 -6.85 0.73
CA GLY A 35 8.68 -7.44 1.71
C GLY A 35 8.03 -6.37 2.61
N GLY A 36 8.80 -5.39 3.06
CA GLY A 36 8.30 -4.27 3.86
C GLY A 36 7.23 -3.45 3.14
N VAL A 37 7.42 -3.17 1.85
CA VAL A 37 6.43 -2.45 1.03
C VAL A 37 5.14 -3.25 0.89
N VAL A 38 5.23 -4.54 0.61
CA VAL A 38 4.04 -5.41 0.47
C VAL A 38 3.24 -5.44 1.77
N VAL A 39 3.90 -5.64 2.91
CA VAL A 39 3.23 -5.69 4.22
C VAL A 39 2.62 -4.34 4.58
N ALA A 40 3.32 -3.24 4.34
CA ALA A 40 2.80 -1.90 4.60
C ALA A 40 1.55 -1.61 3.75
N LEU A 41 1.56 -1.97 2.47
CA LEU A 41 0.40 -1.78 1.59
C LEU A 41 -0.79 -2.65 2.02
N ALA A 42 -0.55 -3.89 2.43
CA ALA A 42 -1.60 -4.77 2.95
C ALA A 42 -2.23 -4.19 4.23
N TRP A 43 -1.43 -3.68 5.17
CA TRP A 43 -1.92 -3.07 6.41
C TRP A 43 -2.70 -1.77 6.16
N ILE A 44 -2.21 -0.93 5.27
CA ILE A 44 -2.91 0.31 4.91
C ILE A 44 -4.22 -0.03 4.21
N ALA A 45 -4.25 -1.05 3.34
CA ALA A 45 -5.48 -1.50 2.70
C ALA A 45 -6.51 -2.01 3.73
N VAL A 46 -6.09 -2.85 4.68
CA VAL A 46 -6.96 -3.34 5.77
C VAL A 46 -7.50 -2.18 6.62
N GLY A 47 -6.64 -1.22 7.00
CA GLY A 47 -7.06 -0.09 7.84
C GLY A 47 -7.92 0.95 7.13
N VAL A 48 -7.63 1.24 5.86
CA VAL A 48 -8.36 2.25 5.07
C VAL A 48 -9.66 1.69 4.51
N PHE A 49 -9.64 0.50 3.91
CA PHE A 49 -10.83 -0.09 3.27
C PHE A 49 -11.69 -0.89 4.26
N GLY A 50 -11.11 -1.60 5.22
CA GLY A 50 -11.87 -2.35 6.22
C GLY A 50 -12.72 -1.47 7.15
N LYS A 51 -12.39 -0.18 7.27
CA LYS A 51 -13.17 0.78 8.07
C LYS A 51 -14.40 1.32 7.36
N ASP A 52 -14.42 1.30 6.03
CA ASP A 52 -15.52 1.86 5.25
C ASP A 52 -16.69 0.85 5.10
N ASP A 53 -16.43 -0.46 5.19
CA ASP A 53 -17.47 -1.51 5.18
C ASP A 53 -18.37 -1.46 6.43
N HIS A 54 -17.79 -1.22 7.60
CA HIS A 54 -18.54 -1.18 8.86
C HIS A 54 -19.53 -0.01 8.95
N LYS A 55 -19.32 1.07 8.19
CA LYS A 55 -20.19 2.25 8.20
C LYS A 55 -21.48 2.06 7.40
N ARG A 56 -21.53 1.06 6.49
CA ARG A 56 -22.74 0.75 5.70
C ARG A 56 -23.71 -0.19 6.41
N GLU A 57 -23.24 -0.98 7.37
CA GLU A 57 -24.06 -1.98 8.05
C GLU A 57 -24.95 -1.40 9.16
N ILE A 58 -24.56 -0.27 9.77
CA ILE A 58 -25.32 0.37 10.87
C ILE A 58 -26.43 1.31 10.34
N GLN A 59 -26.65 1.38 9.03
CA GLN A 59 -27.64 2.27 8.41
C GLN A 59 -28.78 1.52 7.70
N ASN A 60 -28.99 0.24 8.00
CA ASN A 60 -30.08 -0.58 7.46
C ASN A 60 -30.98 -1.14 8.56
#